data_AF-A0A661T1W4-F1
#
_entry.id   AF-A0A661T1W4-F1
#
_cell.length_a   1.000
_cell.length_b   1.000
_cell.length_c   1.000
_cell.angle_alpha   90.00
_cell.angle_beta   90.00
_cell.angle_gamma   90.00
#
_symmetry.space_group_name_H-M   'P 1'
#
loop_
_entity.id
_entity.type
_entity.pdbx_description
1 polymer ?
#
loop_
_entity_poly.entity_id
_entity_poly.type
_entity_poly.pdbx_seq_one_letter_code
_entity_poly.pdbx_strand_id
1 'polypeptide(L)' 'MKPASPPGRTREMLFAECKWNIRPVGLNVLRSLENKAKKVKWNIDDRIEYYAVFARRGFTDGLMRAARKEKVMLFKGV' A
#
# COMPACT_ATOMS: atom_id res chain seq x y z
N MET A 1 2.21 27.24 -13.39
CA MET A 1 0.94 26.49 -13.25
C MET A 1 1.21 25.05 -13.71
N LYS A 2 1.09 24.03 -12.85
CA LYS A 2 1.27 22.63 -13.29
C LYS A 2 0.07 22.24 -14.17
N PRO A 3 0.27 21.52 -15.29
CA PRO A 3 -0.83 21.11 -16.15
C PRO A 3 -1.77 20.20 -15.37
N ALA A 4 -3.07 20.46 -15.48
CA ALA A 4 -4.09 19.56 -14.97
C ALA A 4 -3.94 18.19 -15.65
N SER A 5 -4.15 17.11 -14.90
CA SER A 5 -4.15 15.77 -15.46
C SER A 5 -5.21 15.67 -16.58
N PRO A 6 -4.93 14.95 -17.68
CA PRO A 6 -5.91 14.75 -18.74
C PRO A 6 -7.22 14.19 -18.17
N PRO A 7 -8.39 14.61 -18.67
CA PRO A 7 -9.66 14.05 -18.24
C PRO A 7 -9.64 12.53 -18.36
N GLY A 8 -9.99 11.83 -17.27
CA GLY A 8 -9.96 10.37 -17.19
C GLY A 8 -8.67 9.75 -16.64
N ARG A 9 -7.65 10.52 -16.26
CA ARG A 9 -6.48 10.03 -15.52
C ARG A 9 -6.40 10.66 -14.14
N THR A 10 -6.62 9.87 -13.09
CA THR A 10 -6.38 10.31 -11.70
C THR A 10 -4.87 10.27 -11.39
N ARG A 11 -4.41 11.10 -10.44
CA ARG A 11 -3.05 11.01 -9.89
C ARG A 11 -3.00 10.04 -8.71
N GLU A 12 -3.74 8.94 -8.80
CA GLU A 12 -3.84 7.96 -7.74
C GLU A 12 -2.90 6.80 -8.00
N MET A 13 -2.31 6.24 -6.95
CA MET A 13 -1.41 5.12 -7.06
C MET A 13 -1.64 4.12 -5.93
N LEU A 14 -1.84 2.86 -6.28
CA LEU A 14 -1.89 1.77 -5.32
C LEU A 14 -0.54 1.05 -5.28
N PHE A 15 0.11 1.09 -4.13
CA PHE A 15 1.26 0.25 -3.82
C PHE A 15 0.78 -1.01 -3.11
N ALA A 16 1.17 -2.17 -3.62
CA ALA A 16 0.76 -3.45 -3.07
C ALA A 16 1.96 -4.37 -2.85
N GLU A 17 1.92 -5.15 -1.77
CA GLU A 17 2.85 -6.26 -1.53
C GLU A 17 2.06 -7.54 -1.27
N CYS A 18 2.43 -8.63 -1.95
CA CYS A 18 1.88 -9.97 -1.72
C CYS A 18 2.89 -10.86 -1.02
N LYS A 19 2.47 -11.49 0.10
CA LYS A 19 3.25 -12.49 0.84
C LYS A 19 2.42 -13.77 1.01
N TRP A 20 2.74 -14.78 0.20
CA TRP A 20 2.01 -16.05 0.17
C TRP A 20 2.70 -17.17 0.96
N ASN A 21 2.93 -16.96 2.25
CA ASN A 21 3.63 -17.92 3.11
C ASN A 21 2.72 -18.48 4.22
N ILE A 22 3.26 -19.37 5.07
CA ILE A 22 2.54 -20.00 6.19
C ILE A 22 2.41 -19.10 7.44
N ARG A 23 3.14 -17.97 7.51
CA ARG A 23 3.18 -17.11 8.69
C ARG A 23 2.30 -15.87 8.49
N PRO A 24 1.71 -15.30 9.55
CA PRO A 24 1.05 -14.01 9.45
C PRO A 24 2.03 -12.90 9.02
N VAL A 25 1.54 -11.92 8.28
CA VAL A 25 2.34 -10.80 7.79
C VAL A 25 2.45 -9.70 8.85
N GLY A 26 3.69 -9.29 9.11
CA GLY A 26 4.05 -8.28 10.09
C GLY A 26 3.96 -6.84 9.57
N LEU A 27 3.94 -5.89 10.50
CA LEU A 27 3.99 -4.45 10.21
C LEU A 27 5.23 -4.04 9.40
N ASN A 28 6.34 -4.76 9.55
CA ASN A 28 7.58 -4.55 8.79
C ASN A 28 7.37 -4.60 7.27
N VAL A 29 6.40 -5.40 6.79
CA VAL A 29 6.10 -5.49 5.36
C VAL A 29 5.48 -4.20 4.83
N LEU A 30 4.53 -3.60 5.58
CA LEU A 30 3.97 -2.29 5.24
C LEU A 30 5.05 -1.20 5.23
N ARG A 31 5.90 -1.12 6.28
CA ARG A 31 6.98 -0.13 6.35
C ARG A 31 8.00 -0.28 5.22
N SER A 32 8.29 -1.52 4.80
CA SER A 32 9.14 -1.78 3.64
C SER A 32 8.48 -1.33 2.34
N LEU A 33 7.17 -1.56 2.17
CA LEU A 33 6.41 -1.12 1.01
C LEU A 33 6.38 0.41 0.88
N GLU A 34 6.10 1.14 1.95
CA GLU A 34 6.15 2.60 2.01
C GLU A 34 7.53 3.15 1.64
N ASN A 35 8.60 2.52 2.13
CA ASN A 35 9.96 2.93 1.76
C ASN A 35 10.29 2.66 0.28
N LYS A 36 9.70 1.63 -0.33
CA LYS A 36 9.82 1.39 -1.78
C LYS A 36 9.02 2.40 -2.59
N ALA A 37 7.82 2.78 -2.14
CA ALA A 37 6.95 3.76 -2.80
C ALA A 37 7.66 5.11 -3.04
N LYS A 38 8.49 5.54 -2.08
CA LYS A 38 9.33 6.75 -2.19
C LYS A 38 10.27 6.77 -3.40
N LYS A 39 10.62 5.60 -3.96
CA LYS A 39 11.50 5.49 -5.13
C LYS A 39 10.77 5.68 -6.45
N VAL A 40 9.44 5.67 -6.46
CA VAL A 40 8.63 5.91 -7.66
C VAL A 40 8.47 7.42 -7.84
N LYS A 41 9.07 7.97 -8.90
CA LYS A 41 9.11 9.43 -9.15
C LYS A 41 7.84 10.00 -9.80
N TRP A 42 6.95 9.15 -10.32
CA TRP A 42 5.75 9.58 -11.03
C TRP A 42 4.83 10.41 -10.13
N ASN A 43 4.58 11.67 -10.50
CA ASN A 43 3.70 12.60 -9.77
C ASN A 43 3.96 12.64 -8.25
N ILE A 44 5.21 12.49 -7.81
CA ILE A 44 5.54 12.32 -6.39
C ILE A 44 5.13 13.52 -5.52
N ASP A 45 5.06 14.72 -6.10
CA ASP A 45 4.66 15.93 -5.39
C ASP A 45 3.14 16.06 -5.20
N ASP A 46 2.33 15.35 -5.98
CA ASP A 46 0.88 15.61 -6.08
C ASP A 46 0.00 14.37 -6.33
N ARG A 47 0.56 13.17 -6.18
CA ARG A 47 -0.18 11.91 -6.22
C ARG A 47 -0.84 11.60 -4.89
N ILE A 48 -1.95 10.86 -4.95
CA ILE A 48 -2.60 10.24 -3.81
C ILE A 48 -2.12 8.79 -3.74
N GLU A 49 -1.57 8.38 -2.61
CA GLU A 49 -1.05 7.03 -2.41
C GLU A 49 -2.02 6.18 -1.60
N TYR A 50 -2.24 4.96 -2.06
CA TYR A 50 -2.95 3.91 -1.37
C TYR A 50 -2.02 2.72 -1.16
N TYR A 51 -2.30 1.95 -0.10
CA TYR A 51 -1.49 0.79 0.26
C TYR A 51 -2.37 -0.45 0.42
N ALA A 52 -1.88 -1.58 -0.08
CA ALA A 52 -2.49 -2.88 0.11
C ALA A 52 -1.46 -3.95 0.51
N VAL A 53 -1.86 -4.85 1.41
CA VAL A 53 -1.07 -6.03 1.76
C VAL A 53 -1.91 -7.28 1.56
N PHE A 54 -1.37 -8.24 0.80
CA PHE A 54 -1.99 -9.53 0.53
C PHE A 54 -1.25 -10.61 1.31
N ALA A 55 -1.98 -11.47 2.02
CA ALA A 55 -1.40 -12.53 2.82
C ALA A 55 -2.23 -13.80 2.80
N ARG A 56 -1.59 -14.97 2.60
CA ARG A 56 -2.30 -16.26 2.67
C ARG A 56 -2.78 -16.56 4.09
N ARG A 57 -1.86 -16.56 5.07
CA ARG A 57 -2.20 -16.90 6.46
C ARG A 57 -2.94 -15.77 7.20
N GLY A 58 -2.69 -14.51 6.82
CA GLY A 58 -3.34 -13.34 7.36
C GLY A 58 -2.42 -12.38 8.14
N PHE A 59 -3.06 -11.63 9.03
CA PHE A 59 -2.62 -10.44 9.77
C PHE A 59 -1.84 -10.70 11.06
N THR A 60 -0.74 -9.99 11.37
CA THR A 60 -0.39 -9.74 12.78
C THR A 60 -1.26 -8.61 13.34
N ASP A 61 -1.51 -8.58 14.65
CA ASP A 61 -2.29 -7.51 15.29
C ASP A 61 -1.67 -6.12 15.09
N GLY A 62 -0.34 -6.04 15.10
CA GLY A 62 0.38 -4.80 14.84
C GLY A 62 0.08 -4.24 13.46
N LEU A 63 0.06 -5.09 12.43
CA LEU A 63 -0.32 -4.68 11.08
C LEU A 63 -1.81 -4.34 11.00
N MET A 64 -2.70 -5.10 11.62
CA MET A 64 -4.14 -4.81 11.60
C MET A 64 -4.48 -3.47 12.27
N ARG A 65 -3.82 -3.13 13.39
CA ARG A 65 -3.98 -1.82 14.04
C ARG A 65 -3.48 -0.68 13.15
N ALA A 66 -2.29 -0.82 12.57
CA ALA A 66 -1.75 0.16 11.64
C ALA A 66 -2.68 0.35 10.43
N ALA A 67 -3.15 -0.75 9.84
CA ALA A 67 -4.03 -0.72 8.67
C ALA A 67 -5.34 0.04 8.92
N ARG A 68 -5.97 -0.13 10.09
CA ARG A 68 -7.16 0.65 10.46
C ARG A 68 -6.86 2.13 10.59
N LYS A 69 -5.75 2.49 11.24
CA LYS A 69 -5.35 3.89 11.47
C LYS A 69 -4.95 4.58 10.16
N GLU A 70 -4.23 3.87 9.30
CA GLU A 70 -3.57 4.38 8.10
C GLU A 70 -4.36 4.07 6.81
N LYS A 71 -5.55 3.49 6.93
CA LYS A 71 -6.45 3.11 5.82
C LYS A 71 -5.81 2.19 4.78
N VAL A 72 -4.99 1.24 5.24
CA VAL A 72 -4.36 0.21 4.40
C VAL A 72 -5.35 -0.92 4.14
N MET A 73 -5.47 -1.34 2.89
CA MET A 73 -6.30 -2.48 2.51
C MET A 73 -5.59 -3.80 2.83
N LEU A 74 -6.30 -4.72 3.49
CA LEU A 74 -5.76 -6.02 3.85
C LEU A 74 -6.58 -7.12 3.16
N PHE A 75 -5.91 -7.93 2.32
CA PHE A 75 -6.53 -9.03 1.59
C PHE A 75 -5.99 -10.37 2.06
N LYS A 76 -6.83 -11.14 2.76
CA LYS A 76 -6.48 -12.48 3.21
C LYS A 76 -6.83 -13.49 2.12
N GLY A 77 -5.92 -14.42 1.83
CA GLY A 77 -6.20 -15.57 0.98
C GLY A 77 -7.28 -16.46 1.58
N VAL A 78 -8.11 -17.04 0.70
CA VAL A 78 -9.11 -18.05 1.05
C VAL A 78 -8.42 -19.38 1.36
#